data_AF-A0A660YHX5-F1
#
_entry.id   AF-A0A660YHX5-F1
#
_cell.length_a   1.000
_cell.length_b   1.000
_cell.length_c   1.000
_cell.angle_alpha   90.00
_cell.angle_beta   90.00
_cell.angle_gamma   90.00
#
_symmetry.space_group_name_H-M   'P 1'
#
loop_
_entity.id
_entity.type
_entity.pdbx_description
1 polymer ?
#
loop_
_entity_poly.entity_id
_entity_poly.type
_entity_poly.pdbx_seq_one_letter_code
_entity_poly.pdbx_strand_id
1 'polypeptide(L)'
;MTDKTEPSIPLLMSLVPIAFLIVSLFYVIAVLKLDAHIPLILATSVAAIIATFYGIKWNEIRGGIVHGITLAMGSILILMIVGTMIGTWILGGIVPSMIYYGLEILSPKIFLFATLIICSIVSLGTGSSW
;
A
#
# COMPACT_ATOMS: atom_id res chain seq x y z
N MET A 1 -2.10 37.32 -6.69
CA MET A 1 -2.37 36.41 -5.54
C MET A 1 -3.85 36.07 -5.61
N THR A 2 -4.22 35.14 -6.49
CA THR A 2 -5.61 34.71 -6.65
C THR A 2 -5.81 33.49 -5.76
N ASP A 3 -6.43 33.73 -4.62
CA ASP A 3 -7.01 32.74 -3.74
C ASP A 3 -7.98 31.88 -4.58
N LYS A 4 -7.54 30.68 -4.99
CA LYS A 4 -8.45 29.66 -5.52
C LYS A 4 -9.17 29.13 -4.28
N THR A 5 -10.39 29.60 -4.05
CA THR A 5 -11.31 28.94 -3.12
C THR A 5 -11.44 27.48 -3.57
N GLU A 6 -10.79 26.57 -2.85
CA GLU A 6 -10.86 25.15 -3.15
C GLU A 6 -12.34 24.73 -3.09
N PRO A 7 -12.87 24.00 -4.09
CA PRO A 7 -14.20 23.44 -4.00
C PRO A 7 -14.21 22.48 -2.80
N SER A 8 -14.80 22.92 -1.70
CA SER A 8 -14.84 22.17 -0.46
C SER A 8 -15.82 21.02 -0.60
N ILE A 9 -15.31 19.86 -1.02
CA ILE A 9 -16.08 18.63 -0.97
C ILE A 9 -16.36 18.36 0.52
N PRO A 10 -17.63 18.27 0.95
CA PRO A 10 -17.94 17.96 2.34
C PRO A 10 -17.36 16.58 2.68
N LEU A 11 -16.80 16.43 3.89
CA LEU A 11 -16.20 15.18 4.36
C LEU A 11 -17.11 13.96 4.14
N LEU A 12 -18.42 14.15 4.27
CA LEU A 12 -19.43 13.12 4.02
C LEU A 12 -19.33 12.54 2.60
N MET A 13 -19.09 13.38 1.59
CA MET A 13 -18.97 12.94 0.20
C MET A 13 -17.59 12.37 -0.13
N SER A 14 -16.52 12.83 0.54
CA SER A 14 -15.21 12.19 0.45
C SER A 14 -15.19 10.78 1.06
N LEU A 15 -16.11 10.49 1.99
CA LEU A 15 -16.25 9.15 2.58
C LEU A 15 -16.97 8.16 1.65
N VAL A 16 -17.75 8.65 0.68
CA VAL A 16 -18.56 7.79 -0.22
C VAL A 16 -17.68 6.84 -1.06
N PRO A 17 -16.62 7.29 -1.76
CA PRO A 17 -15.74 6.39 -2.51
C PRO A 17 -15.05 5.36 -1.61
N ILE A 18 -14.69 5.74 -0.38
CA ILE A 18 -14.02 4.86 0.59
C ILE A 18 -14.99 3.77 1.07
N ALA A 19 -16.20 4.16 1.48
CA ALA A 19 -17.24 3.23 1.89
C ALA A 19 -17.61 2.29 0.74
N PHE A 20 -17.76 2.82 -0.47
CA PHE A 20 -18.01 2.03 -1.67
C PHE A 20 -16.87 1.04 -1.96
N LEU A 21 -15.62 1.46 -1.83
CA LEU A 21 -14.45 0.58 -1.99
C LEU A 21 -14.49 -0.56 -0.98
N ILE A 22 -14.73 -0.28 0.31
CA ILE A 22 -14.75 -1.32 1.35
C ILE A 22 -15.86 -2.34 1.09
N VAL A 23 -17.08 -1.88 0.80
CA VAL A 23 -18.23 -2.75 0.56
C VAL A 23 -18.05 -3.57 -0.71
N SER A 24 -17.61 -2.93 -1.80
CA SER A 24 -17.38 -3.62 -3.08
C SER A 24 -16.23 -4.61 -3.00
N LEU A 25 -15.14 -4.28 -2.29
CA LEU A 25 -14.02 -5.20 -2.07
C LEU A 25 -14.47 -6.43 -1.28
N PHE A 26 -15.21 -6.24 -0.18
CA PHE A 26 -15.75 -7.35 0.61
C PHE A 26 -16.64 -8.25 -0.24
N TYR A 27 -17.56 -7.68 -1.01
CA TYR A 27 -18.48 -8.45 -1.86
C TYR A 27 -17.74 -9.24 -2.96
N VAL A 28 -16.83 -8.59 -3.67
CA VAL A 28 -16.08 -9.19 -4.80
C VAL A 28 -15.19 -10.34 -4.32
N ILE A 29 -14.49 -10.17 -3.20
CA ILE A 29 -13.57 -11.19 -2.70
C ILE A 29 -14.32 -12.30 -1.95
N ALA A 30 -15.23 -11.96 -1.03
CA ALA A 30 -15.86 -12.94 -0.16
C ALA A 30 -16.96 -13.74 -0.86
N VAL A 31 -17.72 -13.13 -1.78
CA VAL A 31 -18.86 -13.77 -2.45
C VAL A 31 -18.49 -14.25 -3.85
N LEU A 32 -17.93 -13.37 -4.68
CA LEU A 32 -17.62 -13.70 -6.07
C LEU A 32 -16.27 -14.40 -6.26
N LYS A 33 -15.39 -14.38 -5.25
CA LYS A 33 -14.02 -14.93 -5.30
C LYS A 33 -13.22 -14.39 -6.49
N LEU A 34 -13.43 -13.11 -6.80
CA LEU A 34 -12.74 -12.38 -7.87
C LEU A 34 -11.62 -11.51 -7.29
N ASP A 35 -10.72 -11.05 -8.15
CA ASP A 35 -9.60 -10.19 -7.77
C ASP A 35 -10.03 -8.76 -7.41
N ALA A 36 -9.21 -8.11 -6.59
CA ALA A 36 -9.43 -6.74 -6.09
C ALA A 36 -9.34 -5.64 -7.17
N HIS A 37 -8.92 -5.95 -8.40
CA HIS A 37 -8.74 -4.96 -9.47
C HIS A 37 -10.05 -4.27 -9.85
N ILE A 38 -11.14 -5.03 -10.01
CA ILE A 38 -12.45 -4.51 -10.41
C ILE A 38 -12.99 -3.50 -9.38
N PRO A 39 -13.10 -3.81 -8.08
CA PRO A 39 -13.61 -2.86 -7.08
C PRO A 39 -12.72 -1.61 -6.96
N LEU A 40 -11.40 -1.73 -7.12
CA LEU A 40 -10.50 -0.56 -7.13
C LEU A 40 -10.82 0.42 -8.27
N ILE A 41 -10.98 -0.10 -9.49
CA ILE A 41 -11.28 0.73 -10.68
C ILE A 41 -12.64 1.39 -10.53
N LEU A 42 -13.65 0.66 -10.05
CA LEU A 42 -14.99 1.19 -9.82
C LEU A 42 -14.99 2.29 -8.75
N ALA A 43 -14.32 2.07 -7.61
CA ALA A 43 -14.22 3.07 -6.56
C ALA A 43 -13.50 4.34 -7.02
N THR A 44 -12.43 4.20 -7.80
CA THR A 44 -11.70 5.33 -8.40
C THR A 44 -12.60 6.09 -9.39
N SER A 45 -13.42 5.37 -10.14
CA SER A 45 -14.41 5.97 -11.06
C SER A 45 -15.49 6.74 -10.29
N VAL A 46 -16.01 6.18 -9.20
CA VAL A 46 -16.95 6.88 -8.29
C VAL A 46 -16.32 8.15 -7.72
N ALA A 47 -15.06 8.08 -7.27
CA ALA A 47 -14.32 9.25 -6.78
C ALA A 47 -14.19 10.34 -7.88
N ALA A 48 -13.84 9.95 -9.10
CA ALA A 48 -13.71 10.87 -10.23
C ALA A 48 -15.05 11.51 -10.63
N ILE A 49 -16.14 10.74 -10.57
CA ILE A 49 -17.50 11.24 -10.84
C ILE A 49 -17.91 12.28 -9.79
N ILE A 50 -17.72 12.00 -8.50
CA ILE A 50 -18.01 12.95 -7.41
C ILE A 50 -17.19 14.22 -7.57
N ALA A 51 -15.88 14.10 -7.83
CA ALA A 51 -15.02 15.26 -8.07
C ALA A 51 -15.50 16.12 -9.24
N THR A 52 -15.96 15.49 -10.32
CA THR A 52 -16.49 16.20 -11.50
C THR A 52 -17.82 16.90 -11.18
N PHE A 53 -18.71 16.26 -10.39
CA PHE A 53 -19.97 16.88 -9.96
C PHE A 53 -19.77 18.13 -9.09
N TYR A 54 -18.67 18.20 -8.34
CA TYR A 54 -18.28 19.37 -7.54
C TYR A 54 -17.55 20.45 -8.33
N GLY A 55 -17.47 20.31 -9.65
CA GLY A 55 -16.86 21.31 -10.53
C GLY A 55 -15.33 21.28 -10.58
N ILE A 56 -14.70 20.22 -10.06
CA ILE A 56 -13.24 20.05 -10.19
C ILE A 56 -12.91 19.82 -11.67
N LYS A 57 -11.96 20.60 -12.19
CA LYS A 57 -11.52 20.46 -13.58
C LYS A 57 -10.89 19.09 -13.79
N TRP A 58 -11.23 18.43 -14.90
CA TRP A 58 -10.67 17.13 -15.27
C TRP A 58 -9.13 17.09 -15.26
N ASN A 59 -8.47 18.20 -15.61
CA ASN A 59 -7.01 18.29 -15.58
C ASN A 59 -6.44 18.19 -14.15
N GLU A 60 -7.15 18.72 -13.14
CA GLU A 60 -6.77 18.61 -11.73
C GLU A 60 -6.99 17.18 -11.22
N ILE A 61 -8.11 16.53 -11.58
CA ILE A 61 -8.38 15.12 -11.25
C ILE A 61 -7.28 14.21 -11.84
N ARG A 62 -6.97 14.39 -13.13
CA ARG A 62 -5.88 13.65 -13.80
C ARG A 62 -4.54 13.89 -13.13
N GLY A 63 -4.24 15.13 -12.75
CA GLY A 63 -3.03 15.49 -12.02
C GLY A 63 -2.91 14.71 -10.71
N GLY A 64 -4.00 14.60 -9.94
CA GLY A 64 -4.04 13.81 -8.70
C GLY A 64 -3.80 12.32 -8.93
N ILE A 65 -4.38 11.74 -9.99
CA ILE A 65 -4.14 10.33 -10.36
C ILE A 65 -2.66 10.09 -10.68
N VAL A 66 -2.08 10.93 -11.54
CA VAL A 66 -0.66 10.81 -11.93
C VAL A 66 0.24 10.98 -10.72
N HIS A 67 -0.04 11.96 -9.86
CA HIS A 67 0.73 12.18 -8.63
C HIS A 67 0.71 10.95 -7.71
N GLY A 68 -0.47 10.32 -7.52
CA GLY A 68 -0.58 9.09 -6.74
C GLY A 68 0.24 7.93 -7.32
N ILE A 69 0.26 7.78 -8.66
CA ILE A 69 1.10 6.79 -9.33
C ILE A 69 2.58 7.10 -9.13
N THR A 70 2.99 8.36 -9.27
CA THR A 70 4.38 8.79 -9.05
C THR A 70 4.84 8.52 -7.62
N LEU A 71 3.98 8.75 -6.62
CA LEU A 71 4.26 8.45 -5.22
C LEU A 71 4.50 6.94 -5.00
N ALA A 72 3.66 6.09 -5.60
CA ALA A 72 3.79 4.64 -5.50
C ALA A 72 4.99 4.07 -6.28
N MET A 73 5.46 4.78 -7.31
CA MET A 73 6.56 4.33 -8.18
C MET A 73 7.83 4.01 -7.40
N GLY A 74 8.19 4.86 -6.43
CA GLY A 74 9.38 4.66 -5.59
C GLY A 74 9.34 3.32 -4.84
N SER A 75 8.21 3.02 -4.20
CA SER A 75 8.01 1.76 -3.48
C SER A 75 8.04 0.54 -4.41
N ILE A 76 7.44 0.64 -5.61
CA ILE A 76 7.44 -0.46 -6.59
C ILE A 76 8.86 -0.80 -7.02
N LEU A 77 9.70 0.20 -7.32
CA LEU A 77 11.10 -0.02 -7.69
C LEU A 77 11.88 -0.72 -6.57
N ILE A 78 11.69 -0.30 -5.32
CA ILE A 78 12.33 -0.93 -4.15
C ILE A 78 11.89 -2.39 -4.03
N LEU A 79 10.59 -2.67 -4.09
CA LEU A 79 10.05 -4.03 -3.99
C LEU A 79 10.56 -4.95 -5.11
N MET A 80 10.74 -4.44 -6.33
CA MET A 80 11.34 -5.22 -7.43
C MET A 80 12.80 -5.59 -7.14
N ILE A 81 13.62 -4.64 -6.68
CA ILE A 81 15.02 -4.89 -6.35
C ILE A 81 15.13 -5.89 -5.19
N VAL A 82 14.36 -5.68 -4.12
CA VAL A 82 14.35 -6.60 -2.97
C VAL A 82 13.86 -7.99 -3.37
N GLY A 83 12.85 -8.09 -4.23
CA GLY A 83 12.34 -9.37 -4.74
C GLY A 83 13.42 -10.14 -5.52
N THR A 84 14.13 -9.48 -6.43
CA THR A 84 15.24 -10.11 -7.17
C THR A 84 16.40 -10.50 -6.27
N MET A 85 16.75 -9.66 -5.28
CA MET A 85 17.77 -9.97 -4.28
C MET A 85 17.40 -11.22 -3.47
N ILE A 86 16.18 -11.30 -2.92
CA ILE A 86 15.73 -12.46 -2.15
C ILE A 86 15.71 -13.71 -3.03
N GLY A 87 15.24 -13.59 -4.29
CA GLY A 87 15.26 -14.69 -5.24
C GLY A 87 16.67 -15.25 -5.48
N THR A 88 17.66 -14.38 -5.69
CA THR A 88 19.07 -14.82 -5.85
C THR A 88 19.64 -15.43 -4.59
N TRP A 89 19.29 -14.92 -3.40
CA TRP A 89 19.75 -15.47 -2.13
C TRP A 89 19.15 -16.84 -1.80
N ILE A 90 17.89 -17.08 -2.20
CA ILE A 90 17.27 -18.39 -2.06
C ILE A 90 18.00 -19.41 -2.95
N LEU A 91 18.26 -19.07 -4.22
CA LEU A 91 19.02 -19.93 -5.14
C LEU A 91 20.46 -20.16 -4.68
N GLY A 92 21.11 -19.13 -4.12
CA GLY A 92 22.45 -19.20 -3.57
C GLY A 92 22.54 -19.88 -2.19
N GLY A 93 21.43 -20.35 -1.62
CA GLY A 93 21.41 -21.00 -0.31
C GLY A 93 21.66 -20.08 0.88
N ILE A 94 21.77 -18.76 0.67
CA ILE A 94 22.03 -17.76 1.71
C ILE A 94 20.84 -17.67 2.68
N VAL A 95 19.63 -17.47 2.16
CA VAL A 95 18.41 -17.40 2.99
C VAL A 95 18.15 -18.74 3.72
N PRO A 96 18.20 -19.92 3.06
CA PRO A 96 18.10 -21.20 3.75
C PRO A 96 19.13 -21.40 4.88
N SER A 97 20.38 -21.03 4.65
CA SER A 97 21.46 -21.15 5.64
C SER A 97 21.21 -20.24 6.84
N MET A 98 20.78 -18.99 6.61
CA MET A 98 20.40 -18.07 7.69
C MET A 98 19.25 -18.62 8.55
N ILE A 99 18.27 -19.28 7.95
CA ILE A 99 17.16 -19.90 8.68
C ILE A 99 17.67 -21.07 9.53
N TYR A 100 18.49 -21.96 8.93
CA TYR A 100 19.01 -23.14 9.63
C TYR A 100 19.80 -22.75 10.88
N TYR A 101 20.79 -21.87 10.73
CA TYR A 101 21.59 -21.41 11.87
C TYR A 101 20.81 -20.50 12.82
N GLY A 102 19.85 -19.73 12.30
CA GLY A 102 18.98 -18.89 13.11
C GLY A 102 18.13 -19.69 14.10
N LEU A 103 17.57 -20.82 13.66
CA LEU A 103 16.78 -21.72 14.51
C LEU A 103 17.63 -22.51 15.51
N GLU A 104 18.90 -22.74 15.22
CA GLU A 104 19.83 -23.37 16.16
C GLU A 104 20.19 -22.42 17.31
N ILE A 105 20.32 -21.12 17.02
CA ILE A 105 20.61 -20.07 18.03
C ILE A 105 19.34 -19.66 18.80
N LEU A 106 18.19 -19.55 18.13
CA LEU A 106 16.93 -19.18 18.77
C LEU A 106 16.14 -20.41 19.22
N SER A 107 16.11 -20.65 20.54
CA SER A 107 15.18 -21.62 21.12
C SER A 107 13.72 -21.19 20.89
N PRO A 108 12.79 -22.13 20.56
CA PRO A 108 11.38 -21.83 20.34
C PRO A 108 10.69 -21.08 21.50
N LYS A 109 11.21 -21.23 22.72
CA LYS A 109 10.64 -20.59 23.93
C LYS A 109 10.87 -19.07 23.97
N ILE A 110 11.97 -18.57 23.41
CA ILE A 110 12.33 -17.15 23.44
C ILE A 110 12.14 -16.44 22.10
N PHE A 111 11.77 -17.18 21.05
CA PHE A 111 11.70 -16.71 19.67
C PHE A 111 10.90 -15.41 19.54
N LEU A 112 9.64 -15.39 19.99
CA LEU A 112 8.79 -14.20 19.86
C LEU A 112 9.34 -12.97 20.58
N PHE A 113 9.89 -13.15 21.78
CA PHE A 113 10.47 -12.05 22.55
C PHE A 113 11.73 -11.50 21.87
N ALA A 114 12.61 -12.39 21.39
CA ALA A 114 13.81 -12.01 20.64
C ALA A 114 13.46 -11.30 19.33
N THR A 115 12.48 -11.81 18.56
CA THR A 115 12.02 -11.16 17.33
C THR A 115 11.46 -9.77 17.59
N LEU A 116 10.68 -9.57 18.67
CA LEU A 116 10.18 -8.25 19.05
C LEU A 116 11.32 -7.25 19.28
N ILE A 117 12.35 -7.64 20.03
CA ILE A 117 13.51 -6.78 20.32
C ILE A 117 14.29 -6.49 19.03
N ILE A 118 14.57 -7.51 18.21
CA ILE A 118 15.30 -7.35 16.95
C ILE A 118 14.54 -6.43 15.99
N CYS A 119 13.23 -6.68 15.78
CA CYS A 119 12.40 -5.83 14.92
C CYS A 119 12.33 -4.38 15.43
N SER A 120 12.27 -4.18 16.75
CA SER A 120 12.28 -2.84 17.34
C SER A 120 13.59 -2.10 17.06
N ILE A 121 14.74 -2.75 17.26
CA ILE A 121 16.06 -2.16 16.97
C ILE A 121 16.22 -1.86 15.48
N VAL A 122 15.87 -2.82 14.61
CA VAL A 122 15.98 -2.65 13.16
C VAL A 122 15.04 -1.56 12.66
N SER A 123 13.83 -1.43 13.22
CA SER A 123 12.89 -0.35 12.87
C SER A 123 13.45 1.03 13.20
N LEU A 124 14.09 1.19 14.37
CA LEU A 124 14.76 2.44 14.75
C LEU A 124 15.92 2.77 13.81
N GLY A 125 16.70 1.76 13.40
CA GLY A 125 17.83 1.94 12.48
C GLY A 125 17.42 2.18 11.01
N THR A 126 16.32 1.58 10.57
CA THR A 126 15.82 1.72 9.19
C THR A 126 15.10 3.04 8.97
N GLY A 127 14.64 3.70 10.04
CA GLY A 127 14.09 5.06 9.97
C GLY A 127 13.00 5.18 8.92
N SER A 128 11.90 4.42 9.04
CA SER A 128 10.77 4.48 8.11
C SER A 128 9.91 5.73 8.32
N SER A 129 10.56 6.90 8.44
CA SER A 129 9.92 8.21 8.33
C SER A 129 10.36 8.86 7.01
N TRP A 130 9.85 8.28 5.92
CA TRP A 130 9.54 9.02 4.71
C TRP A 130 8.08 8.74 4.38
#